data_AF-A0A522JHY6-F1
#
_entry.id   AF-A0A522JHY6-F1
#
_cell.length_a   1.000
_cell.length_b   1.000
_cell.length_c   1.000
_cell.angle_alpha   90.00
_cell.angle_beta   90.00
_cell.angle_gamma   90.00
#
_symmetry.space_group_name_H-M   'P 1'
#
loop_
_entity.id
_entity.type
_entity.pdbx_description
1 polymer ?
#
loop_
_entity_poly.entity_id
_entity_poly.type
_entity_poly.pdbx_seq_one_letter_code
_entity_poly.pdbx_strand_id
1 'polypeptide(L)'
;MSIATDSTERLRHARARFRRVSIAGVLVTAGFAGLSHAEAEVRDPYRIAAEHAGLAAEARSVAAIHQHLQHVLNCLEGRDGQDFNALAGDPCGGSSALATLPNSSADHVRASKAIALARVGITLHHMAPSHYVAAAVHAILIENQH
;
A
#
# COMPACT_ATOMS: atom_id res chain seq x y z
N MET A 1 -38.77 -10.89 15.26
CA MET A 1 -39.53 -11.97 14.58
C MET A 1 -38.82 -12.21 13.24
N SER A 2 -37.65 -12.87 13.21
CA SER A 2 -37.41 -14.28 12.81
C SER A 2 -38.32 -14.77 11.69
N ILE A 3 -37.79 -15.28 10.57
CA ILE A 3 -37.34 -16.68 10.33
C ILE A 3 -36.32 -16.66 9.15
N ALA A 4 -35.04 -17.05 9.29
CA ALA A 4 -34.42 -18.39 9.22
C ALA A 4 -34.55 -19.10 7.84
N THR A 5 -33.47 -19.15 7.04
CA THR A 5 -32.62 -20.33 6.74
C THR A 5 -33.32 -21.53 6.08
N ASP A 6 -32.96 -21.84 4.82
CA ASP A 6 -32.78 -23.20 4.23
C ASP A 6 -32.39 -22.98 2.74
N SER A 7 -31.60 -23.74 1.99
CA SER A 7 -31.27 -25.16 2.02
C SER A 7 -30.04 -25.35 1.12
N THR A 8 -28.87 -25.83 1.55
CA THR A 8 -28.54 -27.26 1.74
C THR A 8 -28.91 -28.22 0.59
N GLU A 9 -29.24 -27.72 -0.62
CA GLU A 9 -29.81 -28.52 -1.71
C GLU A 9 -28.91 -28.78 -2.95
N ARG A 10 -27.58 -28.67 -2.82
CA ARG A 10 -26.66 -29.11 -3.91
C ARG A 10 -25.63 -30.13 -3.48
N LEU A 11 -25.96 -30.92 -2.45
CA LEU A 11 -25.22 -32.11 -2.04
C LEU A 11 -26.18 -33.29 -1.99
N ARG A 12 -26.48 -33.89 -3.15
CA ARG A 12 -27.00 -35.26 -3.33
C ARG A 12 -27.34 -35.48 -4.80
N HIS A 13 -26.36 -35.86 -5.60
CA HIS A 13 -26.47 -36.70 -6.80
C HIS A 13 -25.03 -36.86 -7.30
N ALA A 14 -24.46 -38.02 -7.56
CA ALA A 14 -24.92 -39.37 -7.40
C ALA A 14 -23.65 -40.21 -7.34
N ARG A 15 -23.64 -41.20 -6.44
CA ARG A 15 -22.62 -42.25 -6.38
C ARG A 15 -22.58 -42.99 -7.73
N ALA A 16 -21.53 -42.78 -8.50
CA ALA A 16 -21.25 -43.56 -9.70
C ALA A 16 -19.96 -44.37 -9.52
N ARG A 17 -20.17 -45.55 -8.92
CA ARG A 17 -19.51 -46.85 -9.20
C ARG A 17 -18.07 -46.81 -9.72
N PHE A 18 -17.16 -47.18 -8.83
CA PHE A 18 -15.85 -47.76 -9.15
C PHE A 18 -15.98 -48.86 -10.22
N ARG A 19 -15.34 -48.66 -11.37
CA ARG A 19 -14.89 -49.75 -12.27
C ARG A 19 -13.38 -49.67 -12.36
N ARG A 20 -12.72 -50.71 -11.85
CA ARG A 20 -11.29 -50.97 -12.05
C ARG A 20 -11.05 -51.28 -13.53
N VAL A 21 -10.13 -50.56 -14.17
CA VAL A 21 -9.42 -51.02 -15.36
C VAL A 21 -7.96 -50.66 -15.16
N SER A 22 -7.14 -51.70 -14.98
CA SER A 22 -5.68 -51.65 -15.03
C SER A 22 -5.23 -51.38 -16.46
N ILE A 23 -4.12 -50.68 -16.66
CA ILE A 23 -2.97 -51.07 -17.51
C ILE A 23 -1.94 -49.94 -17.51
N ALA A 24 -0.68 -50.39 -17.41
CA ALA A 24 0.57 -49.66 -17.38
C ALA A 24 0.71 -48.53 -18.41
N GLY A 25 1.32 -47.43 -17.97
CA GLY A 25 1.76 -46.32 -18.79
C GLY A 25 2.40 -45.23 -17.94
N VAL A 26 3.57 -45.50 -17.35
CA VAL A 26 4.37 -44.46 -16.68
C VAL A 26 4.98 -43.58 -17.76
N LEU A 27 4.25 -42.53 -18.13
CA LEU A 27 4.76 -41.42 -18.92
C LEU A 27 5.50 -40.50 -17.93
N VAL A 28 6.84 -40.53 -17.98
CA VAL A 28 7.70 -39.60 -17.23
C VAL A 28 7.42 -38.20 -17.75
N THR A 29 6.56 -37.47 -17.03
CA THR A 29 6.36 -36.04 -17.25
C THR A 29 7.57 -35.33 -16.68
N ALA A 30 8.46 -34.88 -17.57
CA ALA A 30 9.54 -33.97 -17.22
C ALA A 30 8.91 -32.72 -16.57
N GLY A 31 9.19 -32.56 -15.28
CA GLY A 31 8.74 -31.41 -14.50
C GLY A 31 9.35 -30.13 -15.08
N PHE A 32 8.54 -29.35 -15.77
CA PHE A 32 8.80 -27.93 -15.89
C PHE A 32 8.51 -27.31 -14.52
N ALA A 33 9.55 -27.21 -13.70
CA ALA A 33 9.54 -26.33 -12.55
C ALA A 33 9.35 -24.90 -13.07
N GLY A 34 8.11 -24.40 -13.01
CA GLY A 34 7.84 -23.00 -13.22
C GLY A 34 8.60 -22.20 -12.17
N LEU A 35 9.67 -21.54 -12.58
CA LEU A 35 10.25 -20.45 -11.81
C LEU A 35 9.25 -19.30 -11.85
N SER A 36 8.34 -19.28 -10.88
CA SER A 36 7.57 -18.09 -10.55
C SER A 36 8.55 -17.03 -10.05
N HIS A 37 9.06 -16.20 -10.97
CA HIS A 37 9.72 -14.96 -10.58
C HIS A 37 8.63 -14.08 -9.97
N ALA A 38 8.60 -14.01 -8.64
CA ALA A 38 7.90 -12.94 -7.96
C ALA A 38 8.67 -11.66 -8.28
N GLU A 39 8.31 -10.99 -9.38
CA GLU A 39 8.68 -9.60 -9.59
C GLU A 39 8.13 -8.85 -8.38
N ALA A 40 9.01 -8.30 -7.55
CA ALA A 40 8.59 -7.39 -6.50
C ALA A 40 7.87 -6.24 -7.21
N GLU A 41 6.53 -6.19 -7.07
CA GLU A 41 5.74 -5.10 -7.60
C GLU A 41 6.34 -3.81 -7.04
N VAL A 42 6.95 -3.01 -7.91
CA VAL A 42 7.51 -1.71 -7.55
C VAL A 42 6.32 -0.84 -7.18
N ARG A 43 5.99 -0.83 -5.89
CA ARG A 43 4.87 -0.03 -5.39
C ARG A 43 5.24 1.44 -5.60
N ASP A 44 4.37 2.16 -6.30
CA ASP A 44 4.53 3.59 -6.56
C ASP A 44 4.69 4.39 -5.24
N PRO A 45 5.85 5.01 -5.00
CA PRO A 45 6.10 5.75 -3.77
C PRO A 45 5.17 6.96 -3.59
N TYR A 46 4.69 7.57 -4.69
CA TYR A 46 3.75 8.69 -4.62
C TYR A 46 2.40 8.24 -4.03
N ARG A 47 1.89 7.10 -4.52
CA ARG A 47 0.65 6.49 -4.02
C ARG A 47 0.79 6.03 -2.57
N ILE A 48 1.90 5.40 -2.20
CA ILE A 48 2.16 5.00 -0.80
C ILE A 48 2.23 6.22 0.13
N ALA A 49 2.86 7.31 -0.31
CA ALA A 49 2.87 8.55 0.45
C ALA A 49 1.45 9.10 0.69
N ALA A 50 0.58 9.04 -0.32
CA ALA A 50 -0.83 9.41 -0.16
C ALA A 50 -1.56 8.52 0.87
N GLU A 51 -1.37 7.19 0.82
CA GLU A 51 -1.93 6.25 1.81
C GLU A 51 -1.53 6.63 3.24
N HIS A 52 -0.23 6.89 3.46
CA HIS A 52 0.26 7.26 4.79
C HIS A 52 -0.22 8.64 5.23
N ALA A 53 -0.39 9.60 4.32
CA ALA A 53 -0.98 10.89 4.65
C ALA A 53 -2.44 10.74 5.12
N GLY A 54 -3.22 9.86 4.49
CA GLY A 54 -4.58 9.50 4.93
C GLY A 54 -4.59 8.86 6.31
N LEU A 55 -3.70 7.89 6.55
CA LEU A 55 -3.54 7.28 7.88
C LEU A 55 -3.11 8.29 8.95
N ALA A 56 -2.26 9.26 8.61
CA ALA A 56 -1.89 10.35 9.50
C ALA A 56 -3.10 11.23 9.86
N ALA A 57 -3.97 11.52 8.89
CA ALA A 57 -5.18 12.32 9.12
C ALA A 57 -6.19 11.60 10.03
N GLU A 58 -6.21 10.27 10.03
CA GLU A 58 -7.11 9.44 10.85
C GLU A 58 -6.49 8.95 12.17
N ALA A 59 -5.19 9.21 12.38
CA ALA A 59 -4.44 8.70 13.52
C ALA A 59 -4.97 9.21 14.86
N ARG A 60 -4.92 8.37 15.90
CA ARG A 60 -5.50 8.67 17.22
C ARG A 60 -4.53 9.25 18.24
N SER A 61 -3.29 9.53 17.83
CA SER A 61 -2.27 10.14 18.69
C SER A 61 -1.28 10.96 17.87
N VAL A 62 -0.67 11.97 18.49
CA VAL A 62 0.35 12.81 17.84
C VAL A 62 1.53 11.98 17.37
N ALA A 63 1.95 10.99 18.16
CA ALA A 63 3.03 10.07 17.80
C ALA A 63 2.71 9.27 16.53
N ALA A 64 1.46 8.78 16.37
CA ALA A 64 1.05 8.08 15.15
C ALA A 64 0.96 9.02 13.94
N ILE A 65 0.50 10.27 14.13
CA ILE A 65 0.51 11.30 13.08
C ILE A 65 1.96 11.54 12.61
N HIS A 66 2.89 11.75 13.54
CA HIS A 66 4.30 11.96 13.23
C HIS A 66 4.91 10.78 12.49
N GLN A 67 4.66 9.56 12.95
CA GLN A 67 5.18 8.36 12.30
C GLN A 67 4.68 8.27 10.84
N HIS A 68 3.39 8.45 10.60
CA HIS A 68 2.83 8.38 9.26
C HIS A 68 3.28 9.54 8.37
N LEU A 69 3.39 10.77 8.89
CA LEU A 69 3.96 11.89 8.14
C LEU A 69 5.46 11.67 7.83
N GLN A 70 6.19 11.00 8.70
CA GLN A 70 7.56 10.61 8.41
C GLN A 70 7.63 9.56 7.29
N HIS A 71 6.67 8.63 7.22
CA HIS A 71 6.55 7.72 6.07
C HIS A 71 6.27 8.48 4.77
N VAL A 72 5.46 9.53 4.80
CA VAL A 72 5.26 10.43 3.65
C VAL A 72 6.59 11.01 3.18
N LEU A 73 7.37 11.62 4.09
CA LEU A 73 8.68 12.19 3.76
C LEU A 73 9.63 11.15 3.16
N ASN A 74 9.74 9.99 3.82
CA ASN A 74 10.61 8.91 3.36
C ASN A 74 10.26 8.41 1.95
N CYS A 75 8.97 8.35 1.61
CA CYS A 75 8.51 7.93 0.29
C CYS A 75 8.65 9.01 -0.78
N LEU A 76 8.37 10.27 -0.45
CA LEU A 76 8.45 11.35 -1.44
C LEU A 76 9.91 11.68 -1.77
N GLU A 77 10.81 11.65 -0.79
CA GLU A 77 12.21 12.02 -0.98
C GLU A 77 13.15 10.82 -1.25
N GLY A 78 12.84 9.63 -0.71
CA GLY A 78 13.71 8.44 -0.77
C GLY A 78 14.90 8.51 0.18
N ARG A 79 15.79 7.50 0.14
CA ARG A 79 16.93 7.35 1.09
C ARG A 79 17.93 8.50 1.07
N ASP A 80 18.09 9.15 -0.08
CA ASP A 80 18.98 10.29 -0.26
C ASP A 80 18.27 11.63 0.02
N GLY A 81 17.01 11.57 0.46
CA GLY A 81 16.16 12.69 0.82
C GLY A 81 16.64 13.45 2.06
N GLN A 82 16.38 14.76 2.10
CA GLN A 82 16.81 15.62 3.20
C GLN A 82 16.20 15.21 4.54
N ASP A 83 14.92 14.85 4.56
CA ASP A 83 14.21 14.49 5.79
C ASP A 83 14.03 12.98 5.96
N PHE A 84 14.74 12.16 5.17
CA PHE A 84 14.65 10.71 5.31
C PHE A 84 15.06 10.27 6.72
N ASN A 85 14.23 9.44 7.34
CA ASN A 85 14.48 8.90 8.67
C ASN A 85 14.25 7.38 8.70
N ALA A 86 15.34 6.62 8.69
CA ALA A 86 15.30 5.16 8.76
C ALA A 86 14.64 4.61 10.03
N LEU A 87 14.69 5.34 11.16
CA LEU A 87 14.12 4.89 12.44
C LEU A 87 12.59 4.85 12.42
N ALA A 88 11.95 5.63 11.55
CA ALA A 88 10.51 5.57 11.36
C ALA A 88 10.07 4.39 10.47
N GLY A 89 11.01 3.77 9.75
CA GLY A 89 10.76 2.73 8.76
C GLY A 89 10.70 3.27 7.33
N ASP A 90 10.92 2.38 6.35
CA ASP A 90 11.06 2.70 4.92
C ASP A 90 10.02 1.92 4.11
N PRO A 91 8.74 2.33 4.12
CA PRO A 91 7.66 1.59 3.47
C PRO A 91 7.76 1.58 1.93
N CYS A 92 8.55 2.48 1.35
CA CYS A 92 8.81 2.57 -0.09
C CYS A 92 10.10 1.86 -0.53
N GLY A 93 10.77 1.15 0.38
CA GLY A 93 11.97 0.36 0.07
C GLY A 93 13.15 1.21 -0.44
N GLY A 94 13.15 2.51 -0.12
CA GLY A 94 14.14 3.50 -0.53
C GLY A 94 13.82 4.22 -1.83
N SER A 95 12.72 3.88 -2.49
CA SER A 95 12.24 4.56 -3.68
C SER A 95 11.82 6.00 -3.36
N SER A 96 12.00 6.90 -4.32
CA SER A 96 11.68 8.33 -4.20
C SER A 96 10.65 8.73 -5.25
N ALA A 97 9.53 9.31 -4.84
CA ALA A 97 8.57 9.88 -5.78
C ALA A 97 9.17 11.06 -6.56
N LEU A 98 9.93 11.94 -5.91
CA LEU A 98 10.58 13.07 -6.59
C LEU A 98 11.61 12.61 -7.63
N ALA A 99 12.30 11.48 -7.41
CA ALA A 99 13.25 10.95 -8.39
C ALA A 99 12.58 10.31 -9.62
N THR A 100 11.35 9.83 -9.49
CA THR A 100 10.63 9.14 -10.58
C THR A 100 9.66 10.05 -11.34
N LEU A 101 9.11 11.07 -10.67
CA LEU A 101 8.17 12.02 -11.29
C LEU A 101 8.91 13.01 -12.20
N PRO A 102 8.37 13.35 -13.38
CA PRO A 102 8.93 14.43 -14.19
C PRO A 102 8.89 15.76 -13.43
N ASN A 103 10.00 16.51 -13.43
CA ASN A 103 10.08 17.81 -12.72
C ASN A 103 9.01 18.83 -13.11
N SER A 104 8.50 18.76 -14.35
CA SER A 104 7.43 19.65 -14.87
C SER A 104 6.01 19.14 -14.59
N SER A 105 5.87 17.94 -14.02
CA SER A 105 4.56 17.36 -13.73
C SER A 105 3.89 18.05 -12.54
N ALA A 106 2.56 18.12 -12.59
CA ALA A 106 1.78 18.62 -11.46
C ALA A 106 2.01 17.77 -10.19
N ASP A 107 2.26 16.47 -10.35
CA ASP A 107 2.51 15.56 -9.22
C ASP A 107 3.84 15.81 -8.55
N HIS A 108 4.88 16.16 -9.30
CA HIS A 108 6.14 16.61 -8.72
C HIS A 108 5.93 17.89 -7.88
N VAL A 109 5.16 18.85 -8.40
CA VAL A 109 4.82 20.08 -7.64
C VAL A 109 4.01 19.77 -6.38
N ARG A 110 3.04 18.85 -6.46
CA ARG A 110 2.26 18.37 -5.31
C ARG A 110 3.13 17.67 -4.28
N ALA A 111 4.03 16.78 -4.71
CA ALA A 111 4.98 16.10 -3.84
C ALA A 111 5.86 17.12 -3.09
N SER A 112 6.40 18.13 -3.77
CA SER A 112 7.20 19.17 -3.11
C SER A 112 6.39 19.96 -2.06
N LYS A 113 5.12 20.29 -2.34
CA LYS A 113 4.23 20.95 -1.37
C LYS A 113 3.90 20.04 -0.19
N ALA A 114 3.63 18.77 -0.46
CA ALA A 114 3.35 17.75 0.55
C ALA A 114 4.54 17.57 1.50
N ILE A 115 5.77 17.53 0.99
CA ILE A 115 7.00 17.51 1.80
C ILE A 115 7.06 18.73 2.73
N ALA A 116 6.87 19.93 2.19
CA ALA A 116 6.94 21.16 2.99
C ALA A 116 5.90 21.16 4.13
N LEU A 117 4.69 20.69 3.88
CA LEU A 117 3.65 20.55 4.90
C LEU A 117 3.94 19.42 5.90
N ALA A 118 4.42 18.26 5.43
CA ALA A 118 4.77 17.15 6.29
C ALA A 118 5.89 17.53 7.28
N ARG A 119 6.89 18.30 6.85
CA ARG A 119 7.93 18.90 7.72
C ARG A 119 7.32 19.74 8.84
N VAL A 120 6.32 20.56 8.53
CA VAL A 120 5.58 21.30 9.57
C VAL A 120 4.87 20.32 10.49
N GLY A 121 4.14 19.35 9.94
CA GLY A 121 3.32 18.42 10.70
C GLY A 121 4.08 17.57 11.72
N ILE A 122 5.30 17.11 11.39
CA ILE A 122 6.16 16.35 12.31
C ILE A 122 6.69 17.19 13.49
N THR A 123 6.56 18.53 13.44
CA THR A 123 6.96 19.43 14.54
C THR A 123 5.78 19.84 15.43
N LEU A 124 4.54 19.55 15.04
CA LEU A 124 3.35 19.95 15.80
C LEU A 124 3.07 18.98 16.95
N HIS A 125 2.82 19.51 18.15
CA HIS A 125 2.63 18.70 19.36
C HIS A 125 1.16 18.59 19.82
N HIS A 126 0.23 19.18 19.08
CA HIS A 126 -1.20 19.19 19.43
C HIS A 126 -2.02 18.48 18.36
N MET A 127 -2.95 17.62 18.79
CA MET A 127 -3.75 16.76 17.90
C MET A 127 -4.44 17.53 16.78
N ALA A 128 -5.22 18.57 17.11
CA ALA A 128 -6.02 19.31 16.12
C ALA A 128 -5.17 19.91 14.97
N PRO A 129 -4.13 20.74 15.23
CA PRO A 129 -3.31 21.26 14.15
C PRO A 129 -2.52 20.16 13.40
N SER A 130 -2.06 19.10 14.10
CA SER A 130 -1.40 17.96 13.45
C SER A 130 -2.34 17.24 12.45
N HIS A 131 -3.62 17.06 12.80
CA HIS A 131 -4.63 16.51 11.89
C HIS A 131 -4.89 17.41 10.69
N TYR A 132 -5.03 18.72 10.88
CA TYR A 132 -5.27 19.64 9.75
C TYR A 132 -4.12 19.61 8.75
N VAL A 133 -2.88 19.59 9.22
CA VAL A 133 -1.71 19.47 8.33
C VAL A 133 -1.70 18.12 7.63
N ALA A 134 -1.94 17.02 8.34
CA ALA A 134 -1.99 15.69 7.73
C ALA A 134 -3.10 15.58 6.66
N ALA A 135 -4.29 16.12 6.93
CA ALA A 135 -5.38 16.18 5.96
C ALA A 135 -5.02 17.02 4.73
N ALA A 136 -4.32 18.14 4.90
CA ALA A 136 -3.85 18.97 3.80
C ALA A 136 -2.80 18.24 2.94
N VAL A 137 -1.85 17.53 3.57
CA VAL A 137 -0.88 16.68 2.87
C VAL A 137 -1.60 15.62 2.03
N HIS A 138 -2.57 14.92 2.61
CA HIS A 138 -3.36 13.91 1.92
C HIS A 138 -4.12 14.50 0.73
N ALA A 139 -4.87 15.59 0.96
CA ALA A 139 -5.67 16.24 -0.08
C ALA A 139 -4.82 16.69 -1.29
N ILE A 140 -3.60 17.19 -1.06
CA ILE A 140 -2.68 17.57 -2.13
C ILE A 140 -2.22 16.36 -2.94
N LEU A 141 -1.93 15.23 -2.29
CA LEU A 141 -1.41 14.03 -2.95
C LEU A 141 -2.49 13.24 -3.72
N ILE A 142 -3.78 13.46 -3.42
CA ILE A 142 -4.89 12.78 -4.10
C ILE A 142 -5.67 13.69 -5.06
N GLU A 143 -5.28 14.96 -5.21
CA GLU A 143 -6.05 15.96 -5.97
C GLU A 143 -6.39 15.52 -7.40
N ASN A 144 -5.54 14.70 -8.03
CA ASN A 144 -5.72 14.18 -9.38
C ASN A 144 -6.14 12.71 -9.46
N GLN A 145 -6.46 12.06 -8.33
CA GLN A 145 -6.76 10.62 -8.27
C GLN A 145 -8.27 10.31 -8.42
N HIS A 146 -9.01 11.17 -9.12
CA HIS A 146 -10.46 11.05 -9.34
C HIS A 146 -10.80 10.53 -10.74
#